data_AF-A0A099FMV7-F1
#
_entry.id   AF-A0A099FMV7-F1
#
_cell.length_a   1.000
_cell.length_b   1.000
_cell.length_c   1.000
_cell.angle_alpha   90.00
_cell.angle_beta   90.00
_cell.angle_gamma   90.00
#
_symmetry.space_group_name_H-M   'P 1'
#
loop_
_entity.id
_entity.type
_entity.pdbx_description
1 polymer ?
#
loop_
_entity_poly.entity_id
_entity_poly.type
_entity_poly.pdbx_seq_one_letter_code
_entity_poly.pdbx_strand_id
1 'polypeptide(L)' 'MTDRKDLPPAAQRALAEAEERRRKAKPLDLPVELGGRDGPEPVRYGDYEKKGICVDF' A
#
# COMPACT_ATOMS: atom_id res chain seq x y z
N MET A 1 12.89 -4.22 9.44
CA MET A 1 12.66 -3.06 8.54
C MET A 1 13.99 -2.75 7.90
N THR A 2 14.19 -3.07 6.62
CA THR A 2 15.44 -2.75 5.91
C THR A 2 15.52 -1.23 5.71
N ASP A 3 16.59 -0.63 6.20
CA ASP A 3 16.78 0.81 6.14
C ASP A 3 16.93 1.26 4.68
N ARG A 4 16.30 2.38 4.28
CA ARG A 4 16.27 2.79 2.86
C ARG A 4 17.67 3.09 2.30
N LYS A 5 18.63 3.37 3.18
CA LYS A 5 20.05 3.57 2.87
C LYS A 5 20.77 2.29 2.46
N ASP A 6 20.31 1.13 2.92
CA ASP A 6 20.92 -0.18 2.62
C ASP A 6 20.40 -0.77 1.30
N LEU A 7 19.51 -0.06 0.60
CA LEU A 7 18.96 -0.51 -0.66
C LEU A 7 19.97 -0.35 -1.81
N PRO A 8 20.02 -1.31 -2.76
CA PRO A 8 20.85 -1.18 -3.93
C PRO A 8 20.45 0.06 -4.76
N PRO A 9 21.39 0.69 -5.50
CA PRO A 9 21.11 1.92 -6.24
C PRO A 9 19.94 1.83 -7.22
N ALA A 10 19.67 0.63 -7.77
CA ALA A 10 18.50 0.39 -8.61
C ALA A 10 17.17 0.54 -7.85
N ALA A 11 17.10 0.03 -6.62
CA ALA A 11 15.91 0.13 -5.78
C ALA A 11 15.65 1.57 -5.33
N GLN A 12 16.71 2.32 -5.01
CA GLN A 12 16.60 3.74 -4.66
C GLN A 12 16.03 4.57 -5.84
N ARG A 13 16.52 4.33 -7.06
CA ARG A 13 16.00 4.98 -8.27
C ARG A 13 14.53 4.65 -8.52
N ALA A 14 14.16 3.38 -8.42
CA ALA A 14 12.77 2.95 -8.61
C ALA A 14 11.81 3.62 -7.60
N LEU A 15 12.23 3.77 -6.35
CA LEU A 15 11.46 4.47 -5.32
C LEU A 15 11.34 5.97 -5.62
N ALA A 16 12.41 6.62 -6.06
CA ALA A 16 12.40 8.03 -6.44
C ALA A 16 11.45 8.30 -7.62
N GLU A 17 11.51 7.48 -8.68
CA GLU A 17 10.60 7.57 -9.83
C GLU A 17 9.14 7.33 -9.43
N ALA A 18 8.89 6.35 -8.56
CA ALA A 18 7.55 6.10 -8.04
C ALA A 18 7.02 7.28 -7.20
N GLU A 19 7.89 7.93 -6.42
CA GLU A 19 7.53 9.13 -5.67
C GLU A 19 7.25 10.33 -6.58
N GLU A 20 8.06 10.55 -7.61
CA GLU A 20 7.79 11.58 -8.62
C GLU A 20 6.45 11.34 -9.32
N ARG A 21 6.13 10.09 -9.66
CA ARG A 21 4.83 9.73 -10.24
C ARG A 21 3.69 10.06 -9.29
N ARG A 22 3.82 9.74 -8.00
CA ARG A 22 2.81 10.08 -6.97
C ARG A 22 2.63 11.58 -6.80
N ARG A 23 3.72 12.37 -6.82
CA ARG A 23 3.66 13.83 -6.72
C ARG A 23 3.00 14.48 -7.95
N LYS A 24 3.19 13.90 -9.13
CA LYS A 24 2.59 14.38 -10.39
C LYS A 24 1.14 13.88 -10.59
N ALA A 25 0.75 12.82 -9.90
CA ALA A 25 -0.61 12.29 -9.97
C ALA A 25 -1.59 13.30 -9.36
N LYS A 26 -2.68 13.57 -10.08
CA LYS A 26 -3.78 14.37 -9.55
C LYS A 26 -4.50 13.54 -8.47
N PRO A 27 -5.01 14.18 -7.40
CA PRO A 27 -5.85 13.48 -6.44
C PRO A 27 -7.05 12.90 -7.18
N LEU A 28 -7.29 11.60 -6.99
CA LEU A 28 -8.49 10.97 -7.47
C LEU A 28 -9.60 11.32 -6.47
N ASP A 29 -10.62 12.04 -6.94
CA ASP A 29 -11.83 12.31 -6.16
C ASP A 29 -12.72 11.07 -6.21
N LEU A 30 -12.31 10.04 -5.48
CA LEU A 30 -13.06 8.81 -5.31
C LEU A 30 -13.89 8.93 -4.03
N PRO A 31 -15.16 8.50 -4.05
CA PRO A 31 -15.95 8.44 -2.83
C PRO A 31 -15.25 7.54 -1.81
N VAL A 32 -15.34 7.94 -0.54
CA VAL A 32 -14.80 7.13 0.56
C VAL A 32 -15.55 5.80 0.59
N GLU A 33 -14.82 4.69 0.53
CA GLU A 33 -15.34 3.36 0.80
C GLU A 33 -15.84 3.32 2.26
N LEU A 34 -17.16 3.24 2.45
CA LEU A 34 -17.79 3.17 3.76
C LEU A 34 -18.06 1.71 4.13
N GLY A 35 -17.57 1.26 5.28
CA GLY A 35 -17.74 -0.12 5.75
C GLY A 35 -16.70 -1.11 5.22
N GLY A 36 -15.79 -0.68 4.34
CA GLY A 36 -14.62 -1.45 3.94
C GLY A 36 -13.55 -1.48 5.03
N ARG A 37 -12.76 -2.56 5.08
CA ARG A 37 -11.57 -2.63 5.94
C ARG A 37 -10.50 -1.69 5.38
N ASP A 38 -9.83 -0.94 6.26
CA ASP A 38 -8.65 -0.16 5.86
C ASP A 38 -7.57 -1.09 5.27
N GLY A 39 -6.96 -0.64 4.18
CA GLY A 39 -5.85 -1.34 3.54
C GLY A 39 -6.24 -2.23 2.36
N PRO A 40 -5.26 -2.96 1.80
CA PRO A 40 -5.47 -3.78 0.63
C PRO A 40 -6.48 -4.91 0.87
N GLU A 41 -7.26 -5.23 -0.16
CA GLU A 41 -8.31 -6.25 -0.11
C GLU A 41 -7.80 -7.59 0.44
N PRO A 42 -8.38 -8.13 1.54
CA PRO A 42 -7.99 -9.40 2.15
C PRO A 42 -7.85 -10.55 1.14
N VAL A 43 -8.79 -10.65 0.20
CA VAL A 43 -8.83 -11.69 -0.84
C VAL A 43 -7.60 -11.65 -1.74
N ARG A 44 -7.11 -10.45 -2.05
CA ARG A 44 -5.98 -10.26 -2.97
C ARG A 44 -4.63 -10.50 -2.29
N TYR A 45 -4.57 -10.42 -0.96
CA TYR A 45 -3.31 -10.47 -0.20
C TYR A 45 -3.27 -11.53 0.92
N GLY A 46 -4.32 -12.35 1.06
CA GLY A 46 -4.39 -13.45 2.03
C GLY A 46 -4.53 -13.02 3.50
N ASP A 47 -4.77 -11.74 3.78
CA ASP A 47 -4.87 -11.20 5.13
C ASP A 47 -6.33 -11.15 5.60
N TYR A 48 -6.84 -12.33 5.95
CA TYR A 48 -8.17 -12.51 6.55
C TYR A 48 -8.15 -12.33 8.07
N GLU A 49 -7.01 -11.94 8.66
CA GLU A 49 -6.90 -11.82 10.11
C GLU A 49 -7.20 -10.39 10.58
N LYS A 50 -8.07 -10.26 11.58
CA LYS A 50 -8.29 -9.01 12.31
C LYS A 50 -8.08 -9.27 13.79
N LYS A 51 -7.03 -8.68 14.37
CA LYS A 51 -6.62 -8.91 15.77
C LYS A 51 -6.36 -10.40 16.10
N GLY A 52 -5.81 -11.16 15.15
CA GLY A 52 -5.51 -12.59 15.33
C GLY A 52 -6.72 -13.52 15.23
N ILE A 53 -7.85 -13.03 14.72
CA ILE A 53 -9.05 -13.82 14.43
C ILE A 53 -9.23 -13.83 12.93
N CYS A 54 -9.37 -15.02 12.32
CA CYS A 54 -9.80 -15.14 10.94
C CYS A 54 -11.24 -14.62 10.83
N VAL A 55 -11.41 -13.53 10.09
CA VAL A 55 -12.70 -12.88 9.85
C VAL A 55 -12.99 -12.98 8.36
N ASP A 56 -14.15 -13.56 8.05
CA ASP A 56 -14.79 -13.46 6.75
C ASP A 56 -15.95 -12.46 6.91
N PHE A 57 -16.13 -11.59 5.91
CA PHE A 57 -17.14 -10.51 5.80
C PHE A 57 -17.22 -9.46 6.95
#